data_AF-A0A7C4LW15-F1
#
_entry.id   AF-A0A7C4LW15-F1
#
_cell.length_a   1.000
_cell.length_b   1.000
_cell.length_c   1.000
_cell.angle_alpha   90.00
_cell.angle_beta   90.00
_cell.angle_gamma   90.00
#
_symmetry.space_group_name_H-M   'P 1'
#
loop_
_entity.id
_entity.type
_entity.pdbx_description
1 polymer ?
#
loop_
_entity_poly.entity_id
_entity_poly.type
_entity_poly.pdbx_seq_one_letter_code
_entity_poly.pdbx_strand_id
1 'polypeptide(L)'
;MFVFRFEAALTARTNAEELRRKALAEAERALAACREALRESRRRRRMGLLELDAARRSGFRAAEIPLHLAYLGRLEEELRERARALAAAEQKVHRCRRELLEAAKARRMFEKLREKDLAAYEAGLAAAERKFLDEVAGRRAFERT
;
A
#
# COMPACT_ATOMS: atom_id res chain seq x y z
N MET A 1 10.93 -12.69 33.00
CA MET A 1 10.87 -11.89 31.75
C MET A 1 9.82 -12.53 30.86
N PHE A 2 8.91 -11.74 30.28
CA PHE A 2 7.84 -12.26 29.43
C PHE A 2 8.40 -12.69 28.06
N VAL A 3 7.96 -13.85 27.56
CA VAL A 3 8.30 -14.36 26.23
C VAL A 3 7.01 -14.76 25.54
N PHE A 4 6.72 -14.13 24.40
CA PHE A 4 5.54 -14.47 23.62
C PHE A 4 5.81 -15.69 22.73
N ARG A 5 5.01 -16.74 22.88
CA ARG A 5 5.18 -18.01 22.15
C ARG A 5 5.12 -17.86 20.63
N PHE A 6 4.41 -16.85 20.13
CA PHE A 6 4.24 -16.62 18.69
C PHE A 6 5.03 -15.42 18.17
N GLU A 7 6.11 -15.02 18.84
CA GLU A 7 6.94 -13.87 18.43
C GLU A 7 7.44 -14.02 16.98
N ALA A 8 7.96 -15.20 16.61
CA ALA A 8 8.42 -15.45 15.24
C ALA A 8 7.29 -15.30 14.19
N ALA A 9 6.08 -15.74 14.52
CA ALA A 9 4.92 -15.57 13.65
C ALA A 9 4.51 -14.10 13.55
N LEU A 10 4.53 -13.35 14.65
CA LEU A 10 4.26 -11.92 14.65
C LEU A 10 5.28 -11.15 13.79
N THR A 11 6.58 -11.43 13.95
CA THR A 11 7.64 -10.84 13.13
C THR A 11 7.45 -11.16 11.64
N ALA A 12 7.17 -12.41 11.29
CA ALA A 12 6.91 -12.79 9.90
C ALA A 12 5.70 -12.04 9.30
N ARG A 13 4.65 -11.80 10.09
CA ARG A 13 3.46 -11.05 9.66
C ARG A 13 3.73 -9.57 9.52
N THR A 14 4.52 -8.98 10.42
CA THR A 14 4.99 -7.59 10.29
C THR A 14 5.80 -7.39 9.02
N ASN A 15 6.78 -8.27 8.75
CA ASN A 15 7.57 -8.22 7.52
C ASN A 15 6.71 -8.39 6.27
N ALA A 16 5.71 -9.28 6.31
CA ALA A 16 4.77 -9.46 5.21
C ALA A 16 3.94 -8.18 4.95
N GLU A 17 3.47 -7.50 6.00
CA GLU A 17 2.77 -6.23 5.84
C GLU A 17 3.68 -5.14 5.24
N GLU A 18 4.91 -5.02 5.72
CA GLU A 18 5.88 -4.07 5.17
C GLU A 18 6.14 -4.31 3.68
N LEU A 19 6.26 -5.56 3.26
CA LEU A 19 6.42 -5.91 1.86
C LEU A 19 5.19 -5.47 1.03
N ARG A 20 3.97 -5.64 1.55
CA ARG A 20 2.75 -5.17 0.88
C ARG A 20 2.67 -3.65 0.84
N ARG A 21 3.15 -2.94 1.86
CA ARG A 21 3.26 -1.47 1.83
C ARG A 21 4.21 -1.00 0.74
N LYS A 22 5.38 -1.63 0.60
CA LYS A 22 6.34 -1.33 -0.48
C LYS A 22 5.72 -1.58 -1.85
N ALA A 23 5.07 -2.73 -2.03
CA ALA A 23 4.38 -3.06 -3.28
C ALA A 23 3.27 -2.06 -3.64
N LEU A 24 2.51 -1.58 -2.64
CA LEU A 24 1.51 -0.53 -2.85
C LEU A 24 2.16 0.79 -3.29
N ALA A 25 3.23 1.21 -2.63
CA ALA A 25 3.94 2.43 -2.99
C ALA A 25 4.50 2.38 -4.43
N GLU A 26 5.03 1.23 -4.84
CA GLU A 26 5.48 1.00 -6.22
C GLU A 26 4.33 1.05 -7.22
N ALA A 27 3.19 0.43 -6.90
CA ALA A 27 1.99 0.48 -7.74
C ALA A 27 1.45 1.90 -7.89
N GLU A 28 1.46 2.71 -6.82
CA GLU A 28 1.01 4.10 -6.84
C GLU A 28 1.95 4.99 -7.66
N ARG A 29 3.27 4.77 -7.58
CA ARG A 29 4.25 5.45 -8.45
C ARG A 29 4.01 5.10 -9.93
N ALA A 30 3.80 3.83 -10.24
CA ALA A 30 3.50 3.39 -11.59
C ALA A 30 2.19 4.02 -12.11
N LEU A 31 1.15 4.07 -11.28
CA LEU A 31 -0.11 4.73 -11.60
C LEU A 31 0.10 6.22 -11.90
N ALA A 32 0.88 6.92 -11.08
CA ALA A 32 1.20 8.33 -11.31
C ALA A 32 1.92 8.53 -12.65
N ALA A 33 2.92 7.70 -12.96
CA ALA A 33 3.63 7.73 -14.23
C ALA A 33 2.70 7.50 -15.44
N CYS A 34 1.79 6.53 -15.35
CA CYS A 34 0.79 6.29 -16.40
C CYS A 34 -0.14 7.50 -16.61
N ARG A 35 -0.55 8.18 -15.52
CA ARG A 35 -1.40 9.38 -15.59
C ARG A 35 -0.67 10.53 -16.27
N GLU A 36 0.59 10.76 -15.92
CA GLU A 36 1.41 11.80 -16.57
C GLU A 36 1.64 11.50 -18.05
N ALA A 37 1.99 10.26 -18.40
CA ALA A 37 2.13 9.86 -19.79
C ALA A 37 0.83 10.07 -20.59
N LEU A 38 -0.33 9.75 -20.02
CA LEU A 38 -1.62 9.97 -20.69
C LEU A 38 -1.91 11.47 -20.87
N ARG A 39 -1.61 12.29 -19.86
CA ARG A 39 -1.75 13.76 -19.93
C ARG A 39 -0.87 14.34 -21.03
N GLU A 40 0.37 13.89 -21.13
CA GLU A 40 1.31 14.33 -22.16
C GLU A 40 0.83 13.98 -23.56
N SER A 41 0.37 12.74 -23.80
CA SER A 41 -0.20 12.35 -25.11
C SER A 41 -1.44 13.17 -25.46
N ARG A 42 -2.30 13.48 -24.49
CA ARG A 42 -3.47 14.34 -24.72
C ARG A 42 -3.05 15.76 -25.12
N ARG A 43 -2.03 16.30 -24.46
CA ARG A 43 -1.45 17.60 -24.80
C ARG A 43 -0.87 17.58 -26.21
N ARG A 44 -0.07 16.56 -26.57
CA ARG A 44 0.49 16.39 -27.92
C ARG A 44 -0.59 16.32 -29.00
N ARG A 45 -1.66 15.56 -28.77
CA ARG A 45 -2.81 15.49 -29.69
C ARG A 45 -3.48 16.85 -29.84
N ARG A 46 -3.71 17.58 -28.74
CA ARG A 46 -4.30 18.92 -28.80
C ARG A 46 -3.43 19.90 -29.59
N MET A 47 -2.11 19.87 -29.38
CA MET A 47 -1.18 20.70 -30.14
C MET A 47 -1.17 20.35 -31.62
N GLY A 48 -1.10 19.05 -31.97
CA GLY A 48 -1.13 18.61 -33.37
C GLY A 48 -2.42 19.00 -34.09
N LEU A 49 -3.57 19.02 -33.40
CA LEU A 49 -4.83 19.52 -33.96
C LEU A 49 -4.80 21.04 -34.21
N LEU A 50 -4.23 21.82 -33.28
CA LEU A 50 -4.08 23.27 -33.46
C LEU A 50 -3.13 23.61 -34.61
N GLU A 51 -2.04 22.86 -34.75
CA GLU A 51 -1.09 22.99 -35.86
C GLU A 51 -1.75 22.67 -37.21
N LEU A 52 -2.56 21.60 -37.26
CA LEU A 52 -3.33 21.23 -38.44
C LEU A 52 -4.34 22.33 -38.83
N ASP A 53 -5.07 22.89 -37.85
CA ASP A 53 -6.01 24.00 -38.09
C ASP A 53 -5.29 25.27 -38.56
N ALA A 54 -4.12 25.59 -37.99
CA ALA A 54 -3.31 26.73 -38.41
C ALA A 54 -2.81 26.56 -39.85
N ALA A 55 -2.24 25.40 -40.18
CA ALA A 55 -1.79 25.07 -41.53
C ALA A 55 -2.95 25.12 -42.56
N ARG A 56 -4.17 24.73 -42.14
CA ARG A 56 -5.39 24.84 -42.96
C ARG A 56 -5.75 26.28 -43.30
N ARG A 57 -5.52 27.21 -42.39
CA ARG A 57 -5.82 28.64 -42.60
C ARG A 57 -4.74 29.35 -43.41
N SER A 58 -3.48 28.93 -43.34
CA SER A 58 -2.36 29.53 -44.09
C SER A 58 -2.20 29.02 -45.52
N GLY A 59 -3.03 28.06 -45.95
CA GLY A 59 -2.92 27.38 -47.24
C GLY A 59 -2.12 26.09 -47.13
N PHE A 60 -2.79 24.95 -47.34
CA PHE A 60 -2.18 23.62 -47.26
C PHE A 60 -1.54 23.23 -48.59
N ARG A 61 -0.37 22.58 -48.56
CA ARG A 61 0.02 21.70 -49.67
C ARG A 61 -0.72 20.38 -49.52
N ALA A 62 -1.47 19.95 -50.53
CA ALA A 62 -2.29 18.74 -50.48
C ALA A 62 -1.52 17.48 -50.00
N ALA A 63 -0.21 17.43 -50.24
CA ALA A 63 0.69 16.35 -49.81
C ALA A 63 0.94 16.30 -48.28
N GLU A 64 0.72 17.38 -47.54
CA GLU A 64 0.96 17.45 -46.09
C GLU A 64 -0.24 16.91 -45.28
N ILE A 65 -1.46 16.90 -45.85
CA ILE A 65 -2.68 16.46 -45.16
C ILE A 65 -2.61 14.99 -44.70
N PRO A 66 -2.21 14.02 -45.57
CA PRO A 66 -2.13 12.62 -45.17
C PRO A 66 -1.11 12.38 -44.04
N LEU A 67 -0.01 13.14 -44.01
CA LEU A 67 1.02 13.04 -42.98
C LEU A 67 0.48 13.46 -41.61
N HIS A 68 -0.26 14.56 -41.54
CA HIS A 68 -0.90 15.01 -40.30
C HIS A 68 -1.96 14.03 -39.81
N LEU A 69 -2.80 13.50 -40.71
CA LEU A 69 -3.81 12.52 -40.35
C LEU A 69 -3.18 11.22 -39.84
N ALA A 70 -2.11 10.74 -40.47
CA ALA A 70 -1.38 9.56 -40.02
C ALA A 70 -0.76 9.78 -38.62
N TYR A 71 -0.17 10.94 -38.37
CA TYR A 71 0.38 11.29 -37.06
C TYR A 71 -0.71 11.35 -35.97
N LEU A 72 -1.85 11.98 -36.25
CA LEU A 72 -2.99 12.01 -35.33
C LEU A 72 -3.57 10.62 -35.07
N GLY A 73 -3.66 9.77 -36.09
CA GLY A 73 -4.08 8.37 -35.96
C GLY A 73 -3.17 7.60 -35.02
N ARG A 74 -1.85 7.70 -35.19
CA ARG A 74 -0.87 7.08 -34.28
C ARG A 74 -1.01 7.61 -32.85
N LEU A 75 -1.23 8.91 -32.67
CA LEU A 75 -1.44 9.49 -31.34
C LEU A 75 -2.73 8.98 -30.67
N GLU A 76 -3.77 8.70 -31.44
CA GLU A 76 -5.00 8.10 -30.91
C GLU A 76 -4.81 6.65 -30.48
N GLU A 77 -4.06 5.85 -31.24
CA GLU A 77 -3.67 4.50 -30.84
C GLU A 77 -2.85 4.52 -29.55
N GLU A 78 -1.83 5.38 -29.48
CA GLU A 78 -1.00 5.57 -28.29
C GLU A 78 -1.84 6.00 -27.07
N LEU A 79 -2.83 6.87 -27.26
CA LEU A 79 -3.76 7.28 -26.20
C LEU A 79 -4.63 6.10 -25.71
N ARG A 80 -5.10 5.25 -26.61
CA ARG A 80 -5.88 4.06 -26.25
C ARG A 80 -5.02 3.06 -25.47
N GLU A 81 -3.78 2.84 -25.90
CA GLU A 81 -2.84 1.98 -25.18
C GLU A 81 -2.51 2.53 -23.79
N ARG A 82 -2.21 3.82 -23.67
CA ARG A 82 -1.95 4.48 -22.39
C ARG A 82 -3.15 4.45 -21.46
N ALA A 83 -4.36 4.58 -22.00
CA ALA A 83 -5.60 4.45 -21.22
C ALA A 83 -5.78 3.01 -20.69
N ARG A 84 -5.48 1.99 -21.50
CA ARG A 84 -5.49 0.58 -21.04
C ARG A 84 -4.44 0.34 -19.95
N ALA A 85 -3.23 0.85 -20.13
CA ALA A 85 -2.16 0.76 -19.13
C ALA A 85 -2.55 1.45 -17.81
N LEU A 86 -3.20 2.62 -17.90
CA LEU A 86 -3.74 3.33 -16.74
C LEU A 86 -4.77 2.48 -15.98
N ALA A 87 -5.74 1.90 -16.69
CA ALA A 87 -6.75 1.03 -16.08
C ALA A 87 -6.12 -0.18 -15.38
N ALA A 88 -5.12 -0.81 -16.01
CA ALA A 88 -4.37 -1.92 -15.42
C ALA A 88 -3.59 -1.48 -14.16
N ALA A 89 -2.97 -0.31 -14.17
CA ALA A 89 -2.27 0.25 -13.01
C ALA A 89 -3.24 0.56 -11.85
N GLU A 90 -4.43 1.08 -12.15
CA GLU A 90 -5.49 1.32 -11.15
C GLU A 90 -5.95 0.01 -10.51
N GLN A 91 -6.22 -1.02 -11.31
CA GLN A 91 -6.55 -2.36 -10.81
C GLN A 91 -5.44 -2.93 -9.92
N LYS A 92 -4.16 -2.74 -10.30
CA LYS A 92 -3.01 -3.18 -9.50
C LYS A 92 -2.97 -2.47 -8.14
N VAL A 93 -3.17 -1.15 -8.10
CA VAL A 93 -3.24 -0.39 -6.84
C VAL A 93 -4.40 -0.89 -5.96
N HIS A 94 -5.58 -1.10 -6.54
CA HIS A 94 -6.72 -1.65 -5.80
C HIS A 94 -6.42 -3.03 -5.19
N ARG A 95 -5.76 -3.91 -5.96
CA ARG A 95 -5.32 -5.21 -5.47
C ARG A 95 -4.31 -5.07 -4.33
N CYS A 96 -3.27 -4.27 -4.48
CA CYS A 96 -2.25 -4.05 -3.44
C CYS A 96 -2.86 -3.48 -2.15
N ARG A 97 -3.83 -2.56 -2.26
CA ARG A 97 -4.57 -2.03 -1.10
C ARG A 97 -5.33 -3.11 -0.35
N ARG A 98 -6.03 -4.00 -1.07
CA ARG A 98 -6.74 -5.14 -0.46
C ARG A 98 -5.77 -6.09 0.24
N GLU A 99 -4.67 -6.45 -0.43
CA GLU A 99 -3.66 -7.34 0.14
C GLU A 99 -2.99 -6.74 1.39
N LEU A 100 -2.70 -5.44 1.39
CA LEU A 100 -2.18 -4.74 2.56
C LEU A 100 -3.18 -4.74 3.73
N LEU A 101 -4.45 -4.50 3.45
CA LEU A 101 -5.50 -4.51 4.47
C LEU A 101 -5.65 -5.89 5.13
N GLU A 102 -5.59 -6.97 4.36
CA GLU A 102 -5.60 -8.33 4.90
C GLU A 102 -4.33 -8.66 5.69
N ALA A 103 -3.16 -8.22 5.23
CA ALA A 103 -1.91 -8.38 5.98
C ALA A 103 -1.94 -7.64 7.33
N ALA A 104 -2.45 -6.41 7.35
CA ALA A 104 -2.60 -5.61 8.56
C ALA A 104 -3.60 -6.23 9.55
N LYS A 105 -4.72 -6.77 9.07
CA LYS A 105 -5.67 -7.54 9.91
C LYS A 105 -5.00 -8.74 10.55
N ALA A 106 -4.24 -9.51 9.75
CA ALA A 106 -3.54 -10.69 10.25
C ALA A 106 -2.50 -10.32 11.32
N ARG A 107 -1.70 -9.27 11.11
CA ARG A 107 -0.74 -8.76 12.11
C ARG A 107 -1.46 -8.36 13.40
N ARG A 108 -2.53 -7.57 13.29
CA ARG A 108 -3.28 -7.04 14.45
C ARG A 108 -3.93 -8.14 15.30
N MET A 109 -4.26 -9.28 14.70
CA MET A 109 -4.73 -10.45 15.43
C MET A 109 -3.67 -10.99 16.40
N PHE A 110 -2.43 -11.10 15.95
CA PHE A 110 -1.31 -11.57 16.77
C PHE A 110 -0.89 -10.53 17.81
N GLU A 111 -0.94 -9.24 17.49
CA GLU A 111 -0.72 -8.16 18.46
C GLU A 111 -1.69 -8.27 19.64
N LYS A 112 -2.99 -8.41 19.34
CA LYS A 112 -4.02 -8.60 20.39
C LYS A 112 -3.82 -9.87 21.20
N LEU A 113 -3.32 -10.94 20.58
CA LEU A 113 -3.00 -12.18 21.31
C LEU A 113 -1.83 -11.97 22.27
N ARG A 114 -0.78 -11.29 21.81
CA ARG A 114 0.39 -10.92 22.63
C ARG A 114 0.02 -10.03 23.81
N GLU A 115 -0.85 -9.04 23.59
CA GLU A 115 -1.38 -8.17 24.64
C GLU A 115 -2.11 -8.97 25.73
N LYS A 116 -2.95 -9.93 25.34
CA LYS A 116 -3.66 -10.80 26.27
C LYS A 116 -2.72 -11.72 27.06
N ASP A 117 -1.76 -12.33 26.37
CA ASP A 117 -0.75 -13.21 27.01
C ASP A 117 0.11 -12.42 28.00
N LEU A 118 0.48 -11.18 27.67
CA LEU A 118 1.23 -10.29 28.55
C LEU A 118 0.42 -9.94 29.80
N ALA A 119 -0.85 -9.53 29.63
CA ALA A 119 -1.72 -9.22 30.75
C ALA A 119 -1.93 -10.42 31.68
N ALA A 120 -2.05 -11.64 31.13
CA ALA A 120 -2.15 -12.86 31.92
C ALA A 120 -0.86 -13.17 32.70
N TYR A 121 0.31 -12.95 32.08
CA TYR A 121 1.61 -13.10 32.73
C TYR A 121 1.78 -12.10 33.89
N GLU A 122 1.43 -10.83 33.69
CA GLU A 122 1.50 -9.78 34.71
C GLU A 122 0.55 -10.08 35.88
N ALA A 123 -0.68 -10.52 35.60
CA ALA A 123 -1.64 -10.92 36.62
C ALA A 123 -1.12 -12.12 37.45
N GLY A 124 -0.50 -13.10 36.79
CA GLY A 124 0.11 -14.25 37.45
C GLY A 124 1.28 -13.86 38.37
N LEU A 125 2.16 -12.96 37.92
CA LEU A 125 3.23 -12.42 38.75
C LEU A 125 2.68 -11.68 39.98
N ALA A 126 1.69 -10.81 39.79
CA ALA A 126 1.09 -10.07 40.89
C ALA A 126 0.42 -11.01 41.92
N ALA A 127 -0.22 -12.08 41.46
CA ALA A 127 -0.81 -13.09 42.34
C ALA A 127 0.24 -13.87 43.13
N ALA A 128 1.35 -14.26 42.48
CA ALA A 128 2.46 -14.95 43.14
C ALA A 128 3.15 -14.05 44.18
N GLU A 129 3.34 -12.77 43.86
CA GLU A 129 3.92 -11.77 44.77
C GLU A 129 3.03 -11.55 46.00
N ARG A 130 1.71 -11.36 45.81
CA ARG A 130 0.75 -11.26 46.92
C ARG A 130 0.79 -12.49 47.83
N LYS A 131 0.76 -13.69 47.25
CA LYS A 131 0.82 -14.93 48.00
C LYS A 131 2.11 -15.02 48.83
N PHE A 132 3.25 -14.64 48.26
CA PHE A 132 4.52 -14.62 48.97
C PHE A 132 4.50 -13.63 50.15
N LEU A 133 3.96 -12.42 49.96
CA LEU A 133 3.83 -11.43 51.03
C LEU A 133 2.92 -11.92 52.16
N ASP A 134 1.78 -12.54 51.83
CA ASP A 134 0.86 -13.12 52.81
C ASP A 134 1.54 -14.23 53.63
N GLU A 135 2.30 -15.12 52.98
CA GLU A 135 3.05 -16.18 53.66
C GLU A 135 4.14 -15.61 54.59
N VAL A 136 4.86 -14.56 54.19
CA VAL A 136 5.88 -13.92 55.03
C VAL A 136 5.25 -13.19 56.21
N ALA A 137 4.12 -12.51 56.01
CA ALA A 137 3.37 -11.85 57.07
C ALA A 137 2.85 -12.87 58.10
N GLY A 138 2.30 -14.00 57.63
CA GLY A 138 1.83 -15.09 58.48
C GLY A 138 2.93 -15.69 59.37
N ARG A 139 4.14 -15.92 58.82
CA ARG A 139 5.28 -16.42 59.61
C ARG A 139 5.74 -15.45 60.70
N ARG A 140 5.82 -14.15 60.38
CA ARG A 140 6.22 -13.11 61.35
C ARG A 140 5.19 -12.91 62.47
N ALA A 141 3.91 -13.13 62.20
CA ALA A 141 2.87 -13.11 63.22
C ALA A 141 2.98 -14.30 64.18
N PHE A 142 3.39 -15.47 63.67
CA PHE A 142 3.59 -16.69 64.46
C PHE A 142 4.84 -16.65 65.36
N GLU A 143 5.92 -15.97 64.95
CA GLU A 143 7.15 -15.84 65.75
C GLU A 143 7.04 -14.80 66.89
N ARG A 144 5.95 -14.03 66.97
CA ARG A 144 5.72 -13.00 67.99
C ARG A 144 4.75 -13.40 69.10
N THR A 145 4.22 -14.63 69.06
CA THR A 145 3.40 -15.27 70.09
C THR A 145 4.18 -16.38 70.76
#